data_AF-A0A2E4EVD8-F1
#
_entry.id   AF-A0A2E4EVD8-F1
#
_cell.length_a   1.000
_cell.length_b   1.000
_cell.length_c   1.000
_cell.angle_alpha   90.00
_cell.angle_beta   90.00
_cell.angle_gamma   90.00
#
_symmetry.space_group_name_H-M   'P 1'
#
loop_
_entity.id
_entity.type
_entity.pdbx_description
1 polymer ?
#
loop_
_entity_poly.entity_id
_entity_poly.type
_entity_poly.pdbx_seq_one_letter_code
_entity_poly.pdbx_strand_id
1 'polypeptide(L)' 'DYPSFDVEAVNKTFMEWEHHKHENIMTFRDNSYPSLMTGTPQPAHHTTWLKAMDDSMEAYLKSS' A
#
# COMPACT_ATOMS: atom_id res chain seq x y z
N ASP A 1 -22.67 19.26 0.06
CA ASP A 1 -22.06 18.56 -1.09
C ASP A 1 -20.79 17.86 -0.68
N TYR A 2 -20.59 16.63 -1.16
CA TYR A 2 -19.39 15.82 -0.93
C TYR A 2 -18.61 15.67 -2.24
N PRO A 3 -17.28 15.88 -2.27
CA PRO A 3 -16.49 15.76 -3.50
C PRO A 3 -16.55 14.35 -4.09
N SER A 4 -16.65 14.26 -5.43
CA SER A 4 -16.53 12.98 -6.13
C SER A 4 -15.08 12.52 -6.21
N PHE A 5 -14.88 11.21 -6.35
CA PHE A 5 -13.60 10.58 -6.63
C PHE A 5 -13.83 9.29 -7.42
N ASP A 6 -12.76 8.70 -7.95
CA ASP A 6 -12.83 7.51 -8.80
C ASP A 6 -13.07 6.23 -7.99
N VAL A 7 -14.35 5.90 -7.76
CA VAL A 7 -14.79 4.70 -7.04
C VAL A 7 -14.46 3.42 -7.80
N GLU A 8 -14.45 3.45 -9.14
CA GLU A 8 -14.13 2.26 -9.94
C GLU A 8 -12.64 1.91 -9.79
N ALA A 9 -11.77 2.92 -9.79
CA ALA A 9 -10.36 2.72 -9.52
C ALA A 9 -10.11 2.22 -8.09
N VAL A 10 -10.86 2.70 -7.09
CA VAL A 10 -10.81 2.15 -5.72
C VAL A 10 -11.13 0.65 -5.72
N ASN A 11 -12.20 0.25 -6.42
CA ASN A 11 -12.57 -1.16 -6.53
C ASN A 11 -11.45 -2.00 -7.18
N LYS A 12 -10.83 -1.50 -8.25
CA LYS A 12 -9.70 -2.18 -8.91
C LYS A 12 -8.51 -2.36 -7.97
N THR A 13 -8.14 -1.32 -7.22
CA THR A 13 -7.07 -1.40 -6.21
C THR A 13 -7.40 -2.44 -5.12
N PHE A 14 -8.67 -2.53 -4.70
CA PHE A 14 -9.09 -3.57 -3.74
C PHE A 14 -8.97 -4.98 -4.32
N MET A 15 -9.34 -5.21 -5.58
CA MET A 15 -9.18 -6.52 -6.23
C MET A 15 -7.70 -6.91 -6.36
N GLU A 16 -6.83 -5.95 -6.69
CA GLU A 16 -5.38 -6.17 -6.75
C GLU A 16 -4.80 -6.51 -5.37
N TRP A 17 -5.21 -5.78 -4.33
CA TRP A 17 -4.87 -6.10 -2.94
C TRP A 17 -5.33 -7.50 -2.54
N GLU A 18 -6.52 -7.92 -2.96
CA GLU A 18 -7.01 -9.28 -2.70
C GLU A 18 -6.12 -10.32 -3.41
N HIS A 19 -5.80 -10.12 -4.69
CA HIS A 19 -4.92 -11.01 -5.45
C HIS A 19 -3.54 -11.14 -4.80
N HIS A 20 -2.91 -10.04 -4.36
CA HIS A 20 -1.62 -10.10 -3.67
C HIS A 20 -1.68 -10.91 -2.36
N LYS A 21 -2.83 -10.91 -1.66
CA LYS A 21 -3.02 -11.79 -0.48
C LYS A 21 -3.09 -13.27 -0.86
N HIS A 22 -3.74 -13.59 -1.98
CA HIS A 22 -3.80 -14.96 -2.49
C HIS A 22 -2.44 -15.44 -3.01
N GLU A 23 -1.70 -14.59 -3.71
CA GLU A 23 -0.37 -14.91 -4.22
C GLU A 23 0.62 -15.21 -3.10
N ASN A 24 0.68 -14.36 -2.06
CA ASN A 24 1.46 -14.63 -0.87
C ASN A 24 0.98 -13.84 0.36
N ILE A 25 0.31 -14.54 1.26
CA ILE A 25 -0.26 -13.96 2.48
C ILE A 25 0.78 -13.35 3.43
N MET A 26 2.07 -13.71 3.30
CA MET A 26 3.15 -13.19 4.15
C MET A 26 3.87 -11.99 3.53
N THR A 27 3.71 -11.72 2.23
CA THR A 27 4.40 -10.62 1.53
C THR A 27 3.45 -9.62 0.86
N PHE A 28 2.12 -9.78 0.97
CA PHE A 28 1.17 -8.87 0.33
C PHE A 28 1.35 -7.39 0.72
N ARG A 29 1.92 -7.12 1.90
CA ARG A 29 2.24 -5.75 2.39
C ARG A 29 3.47 -5.12 1.74
N ASP A 30 4.28 -5.90 1.03
CA ASP A 30 5.47 -5.39 0.34
C ASP A 30 5.12 -4.76 -1.03
N ASN A 31 3.84 -4.76 -1.41
CA ASN A 31 3.33 -4.13 -2.64
C ASN A 31 2.98 -2.65 -2.44
N SER A 32 2.98 -1.89 -3.54
CA SER A 32 2.68 -0.45 -3.58
C SER A 32 1.60 -0.16 -4.60
N TYR A 33 0.70 0.78 -4.29
CA TYR A 33 -0.41 1.19 -5.17
C TYR A 33 -0.36 2.70 -5.39
N PRO A 34 -0.74 3.21 -6.58
CA PRO A 34 -0.80 4.64 -6.83
C PRO A 34 -1.95 5.32 -6.09
N SER A 35 -1.74 6.55 -5.66
CA SER A 35 -2.81 7.38 -5.07
C SER A 35 -3.88 7.71 -6.10
N LEU A 36 -5.14 7.45 -5.77
CA LEU A 36 -6.29 7.79 -6.64
C LEU A 36 -6.68 9.27 -6.56
N MET A 37 -6.10 10.02 -5.61
CA MET A 37 -6.33 11.45 -5.45
C MET A 37 -5.24 12.29 -6.14
N THR A 38 -4.00 11.80 -6.17
CA THR A 38 -2.83 12.56 -6.68
C THR A 38 -2.11 11.88 -7.84
N GLY A 39 -2.40 10.62 -8.14
CA GLY A 39 -1.68 9.81 -9.12
C GLY A 39 -0.26 9.42 -8.71
N THR A 40 0.22 9.88 -7.55
CA THR A 40 1.60 9.64 -7.11
C THR A 40 1.80 8.17 -6.74
N PRO A 41 2.82 7.48 -7.28
CA PRO A 41 3.14 6.12 -6.87
C PRO A 41 3.71 6.12 -5.45
N GLN A 42 3.27 5.16 -4.63
CA GLN A 42 3.87 4.90 -3.33
C GLN A 42 5.29 4.32 -3.52
N PRO A 43 6.31 4.80 -2.78
CA PRO A 43 7.62 4.18 -2.78
C PRO A 43 7.58 2.82 -2.05
N ALA A 44 8.51 1.93 -2.40
CA ALA A 44 8.73 0.73 -1.61
C ALA A 44 9.22 1.11 -0.21
N HIS A 45 8.74 0.40 0.82
CA HIS A 45 9.22 0.58 2.19
C HIS A 45 10.67 0.08 2.32
N HIS A 46 11.46 0.70 3.20
CA HIS A 46 12.89 0.38 3.37
C HIS A 46 13.16 -1.01 3.97
N THR A 47 12.14 -1.64 4.57
CA THR A 47 12.24 -2.97 5.19
C THR A 47 11.02 -3.81 4.80
N THR A 48 11.22 -5.03 4.28
CA THR A 48 10.12 -5.98 4.04
C THR A 48 9.30 -6.22 5.29
N TRP A 49 7.98 -6.37 5.18
CA TRP A 49 7.07 -6.48 6.31
C TRP A 49 7.47 -7.55 7.32
N LEU A 50 7.88 -8.74 6.84
CA LEU A 50 8.29 -9.85 7.72
C LEU A 50 9.50 -9.51 8.62
N LYS A 51 10.32 -8.52 8.23
CA LYS A 51 11.52 -8.09 8.96
C LYS A 51 11.30 -6.77 9.71
N ALA A 52 10.19 -6.07 9.48
CA ALA A 52 9.88 -4.79 10.09
C ALA A 52 9.26 -4.99 11.49
N MET A 53 10.08 -5.40 12.45
CA MET A 53 9.64 -5.77 13.81
C MET A 53 9.40 -4.56 14.73
N ASP A 54 9.99 -3.41 14.42
CA ASP A 54 9.74 -2.14 15.12
C ASP A 54 8.55 -1.45 14.45
N ASP A 55 7.43 -1.38 15.16
CA ASP A 55 6.16 -0.83 14.68
C ASP A 55 5.98 0.67 15.02
N SER A 56 7.04 1.31 15.54
CA SER A 56 7.01 2.73 15.83
C SER A 56 6.93 3.58 14.56
N MET A 57 6.22 4.70 14.66
CA MET A 57 6.17 5.71 13.60
C MET A 57 7.58 6.23 13.25
N GLU A 58 8.45 6.37 14.25
CA GLU A 58 9.83 6.81 14.03
C GLU A 58 10.59 5.82 13.14
N ALA A 59 10.46 4.52 13.38
CA ALA A 59 11.09 3.51 12.53
C ALA A 59 10.51 3.51 11.11
N TYR A 60 9.18 3.62 10.97
CA TYR A 60 8.47 3.59 9.69
C TYR A 60 8.77 4.80 8.78
N LEU A 61 9.01 5.98 9.36
CA LEU A 61 9.23 7.22 8.60
C LEU A 61 10.72 7.50 8.31
N LYS A 62 11.64 6.61 8.71
CA LYS A 62 13.06 6.77 8.38
C LYS A 62 13.25 6.75 6.87
N SER A 63 14.07 7.67 6.36
CA SER A 63 14.49 7.63 4.96
C SER A 63 15.32 6.38 4.71
N SER A 64 15.12 5.75 3.55
CA SER A 64 16.00 4.69 3.04
C SER A 64 17.44 5.19 2.86
#